data_AF-A0A8J8E4G7-F1
#
_entry.id   AF-A0A8J8E4G7-F1
#
_cell.length_a   1.000
_cell.length_b   1.000
_cell.length_c   1.000
_cell.angle_alpha   90.00
_cell.angle_beta   90.00
_cell.angle_gamma   90.00
#
_symmetry.space_group_name_H-M   'P 1'
#
loop_
_entity.id
_entity.type
_entity.pdbx_description
1 polymer ?
#
loop_
_entity_poly.entity_id
_entity_poly.type
_entity_poly.pdbx_seq_one_letter_code
_entity_poly.pdbx_strand_id
1 'polypeptide(L)'
;MRHSRIAVKVLDGEEPVFYDPVYHGRTLKVFGMDDYPVRFLSYVIGEYRKLGYSAVVFDTTGEVEGDFDEVIEVRDGASLGLDPIKLYKAGYFDPYTAVTIVQTLYGLDRSLTDRLYVDVLLGKVSSVPEAVKRNEKYSEVILESYTPLDEALYSGEPPKLEGSVRVNLGETRSITLVGIAFLTLAAAFEKRRETVVGLVDGAVLGYTTAGSAAMPLLTRPLKRRVTVVASQYVLDSLLNIAGPTLLLYHDPDVQSLVYETSGVPPGPTRKFVGKKAGTLITRSPESVDVLHGGLPEGVLR
;
A
#
# COMPACT_ATOMS: atom_id res chain seq x y z
N MET A 1 14.04 25.02 10.81
CA MET A 1 14.42 23.60 11.04
C MET A 1 15.31 23.15 9.89
N ARG A 2 16.36 22.31 10.09
CA ARG A 2 17.12 21.76 8.96
C ARG A 2 16.35 20.55 8.41
N HIS A 3 15.83 20.66 7.18
CA HIS A 3 15.17 19.55 6.51
C HIS A 3 16.18 18.53 5.99
N SER A 4 15.81 17.27 6.00
CA SER A 4 16.53 16.22 5.28
C SER A 4 16.38 16.42 3.77
N ARG A 5 17.25 15.76 2.99
CA ARG A 5 17.21 15.82 1.51
C ARG A 5 15.95 15.21 0.90
N ILE A 6 15.11 14.57 1.70
CA ILE A 6 13.90 13.86 1.26
C ILE A 6 12.62 14.49 1.81
N ALA A 7 12.72 15.69 2.38
CA ALA A 7 11.55 16.43 2.81
C ALA A 7 10.79 16.97 1.58
N VAL A 8 9.47 16.83 1.59
CA VAL A 8 8.59 17.29 0.51
C VAL A 8 7.58 18.29 1.08
N LYS A 9 7.33 19.37 0.34
CA LYS A 9 6.32 20.37 0.73
C LYS A 9 4.92 19.74 0.61
N VAL A 10 4.13 19.81 1.68
CA VAL A 10 2.77 19.23 1.72
C VAL A 10 1.67 20.27 1.88
N LEU A 11 1.98 21.46 2.41
CA LEU A 11 1.05 22.60 2.47
C LEU A 11 1.76 23.92 2.15
N ASP A 12 1.05 24.82 1.49
CA ASP A 12 1.45 26.20 1.23
C ASP A 12 1.01 27.13 2.38
N GLY A 13 1.78 28.19 2.63
CA GLY A 13 1.52 29.19 3.66
C GLY A 13 2.62 30.25 3.67
N GLU A 14 2.53 31.21 4.60
CA GLU A 14 3.63 32.17 4.83
C GLU A 14 4.93 31.43 5.18
N GLU A 15 4.81 30.40 6.03
CA GLU A 15 5.82 29.37 6.22
C GLU A 15 5.29 28.05 5.63
N PRO A 16 5.86 27.55 4.52
CA PRO A 16 5.43 26.30 3.93
C PRO A 16 5.64 25.11 4.86
N VAL A 17 4.70 24.17 4.87
CA VAL A 17 4.77 22.97 5.70
C VAL A 17 5.40 21.83 4.91
N PHE A 18 6.45 21.23 5.46
CA PHE A 18 7.14 20.10 4.87
C PHE A 18 6.88 18.81 5.66
N TYR A 19 6.64 17.72 4.94
CA TYR A 19 6.73 16.38 5.48
C TYR A 19 8.16 15.87 5.31
N ASP A 20 8.84 15.58 6.43
CA ASP A 20 10.16 14.96 6.42
C ASP A 20 10.08 13.52 6.97
N PRO A 21 10.19 12.49 6.11
CA PRO A 21 10.11 11.09 6.53
C PRO A 21 11.18 10.67 7.54
N VAL A 22 12.29 11.43 7.66
CA VAL A 22 13.34 11.16 8.65
C VAL A 22 12.86 11.53 10.07
N TYR A 23 12.14 12.64 10.21
CA TYR A 23 11.76 13.20 11.51
C TYR A 23 10.32 12.89 11.89
N HIS A 24 9.41 12.89 10.93
CA HIS A 24 7.97 12.70 11.20
C HIS A 24 7.57 11.22 11.19
N GLY A 25 8.40 10.34 10.62
CA GLY A 25 8.09 8.94 10.40
C GLY A 25 7.89 8.63 8.92
N ARG A 26 8.11 7.38 8.53
CA ARG A 26 8.25 6.96 7.13
C ARG A 26 6.93 6.74 6.39
N THR A 27 5.82 6.82 7.09
CA THR A 27 4.49 6.62 6.53
C THR A 27 3.64 7.85 6.76
N LEU A 28 3.16 8.50 5.70
CA LEU A 28 2.22 9.60 5.74
C LEU A 28 0.82 9.06 5.45
N LYS A 29 -0.11 9.22 6.39
CA LYS A 29 -1.53 8.91 6.17
C LYS A 29 -2.20 10.14 5.60
N VAL A 30 -2.97 9.99 4.53
CA VAL A 30 -3.66 11.09 3.84
C VAL A 30 -5.14 10.74 3.78
N PHE A 31 -5.98 11.54 4.42
CA PHE A 31 -7.42 11.34 4.44
C PHE A 31 -8.13 12.54 3.80
N GLY A 32 -9.00 12.28 2.83
CA GLY A 32 -9.77 13.30 2.13
C GLY A 32 -10.88 12.66 1.32
N MET A 33 -11.89 13.40 0.91
CA MET A 33 -12.92 12.91 -0.01
C MET A 33 -12.71 13.41 -1.43
N ASP A 34 -13.61 13.04 -2.34
CA ASP A 34 -13.47 13.27 -3.78
C ASP A 34 -12.14 12.70 -4.32
N ASP A 35 -11.54 13.37 -5.30
CA ASP A 35 -10.28 13.01 -5.95
C ASP A 35 -9.02 13.50 -5.20
N TYR A 36 -9.19 14.26 -4.11
CA TYR A 36 -8.07 14.88 -3.38
C TYR A 36 -7.00 13.89 -2.89
N PRO A 37 -7.32 12.70 -2.35
CA PRO A 37 -6.30 11.73 -1.94
C PRO A 37 -5.43 11.25 -3.11
N VAL A 38 -6.05 10.99 -4.28
CA VAL A 38 -5.36 10.54 -5.50
C VAL A 38 -4.48 11.65 -6.07
N ARG A 39 -5.00 12.88 -6.16
CA ARG A 39 -4.25 14.06 -6.60
C ARG A 39 -3.04 14.33 -5.72
N PHE A 40 -3.23 14.29 -4.40
CA PHE A 40 -2.14 14.51 -3.45
C PHE A 40 -1.06 13.44 -3.57
N LEU A 41 -1.46 12.16 -3.69
CA LEU A 41 -0.53 11.05 -3.86
C LEU A 41 0.27 11.19 -5.16
N SER A 42 -0.38 11.55 -6.27
CA SER A 42 0.27 11.80 -7.57
C SER A 42 1.29 12.94 -7.48
N TYR A 43 0.92 14.05 -6.82
CA TYR A 43 1.83 15.17 -6.54
C TYR A 43 3.05 14.71 -5.74
N VAL A 44 2.85 13.99 -4.63
CA VAL A 44 3.97 13.54 -3.77
C VAL A 44 4.91 12.58 -4.51
N ILE A 45 4.37 11.69 -5.34
CA ILE A 45 5.20 10.82 -6.19
C ILE A 45 6.05 11.66 -7.13
N GLY A 46 5.47 12.65 -7.80
CA GLY A 46 6.20 13.58 -8.67
C GLY A 46 7.35 14.29 -7.94
N GLU A 47 7.12 14.75 -6.71
CA GLU A 47 8.15 15.38 -5.89
C GLU A 47 9.28 14.41 -5.52
N TYR A 48 8.98 13.18 -5.11
CA TYR A 48 10.03 12.19 -4.79
C TYR A 48 10.83 11.77 -6.02
N ARG A 49 10.22 11.70 -7.19
CA ARG A 49 10.93 11.40 -8.44
C ARG A 49 11.94 12.48 -8.81
N LYS A 50 11.63 13.75 -8.59
CA LYS A 50 12.60 14.86 -8.74
C LYS A 50 13.82 14.69 -7.82
N LEU A 51 13.66 13.97 -6.71
CA LEU A 51 14.73 13.61 -5.77
C LEU A 51 15.44 12.29 -6.12
N GLY A 52 15.12 11.67 -7.26
CA GLY A 52 15.73 10.44 -7.75
C GLY A 52 15.15 9.16 -7.16
N TYR A 53 13.98 9.21 -6.51
CA TYR A 53 13.29 8.02 -6.02
C TYR A 53 12.47 7.36 -7.13
N SER A 54 12.44 6.04 -7.17
CA SER A 54 11.45 5.29 -7.95
C SER A 54 10.08 5.28 -7.25
N ALA A 55 9.01 4.96 -7.97
CA ALA A 55 7.67 4.87 -7.41
C ALA A 55 7.11 3.44 -7.49
N VAL A 56 6.42 2.97 -6.44
CA VAL A 56 5.57 1.78 -6.50
C VAL A 56 4.18 2.19 -6.06
N VAL A 57 3.20 2.07 -6.93
CA VAL A 57 1.83 2.52 -6.64
C VAL A 57 0.87 1.36 -6.73
N PHE A 58 0.07 1.16 -5.68
CA PHE A 58 -1.11 0.31 -5.71
C PHE A 58 -2.32 1.21 -5.92
N ASP A 59 -2.85 1.20 -7.13
CA ASP A 59 -3.87 2.13 -7.59
C ASP A 59 -5.22 1.43 -7.76
N THR A 60 -6.06 1.52 -6.72
CA THR A 60 -7.43 1.00 -6.71
C THR A 60 -8.42 1.84 -7.53
N THR A 61 -8.03 3.05 -7.92
CA THR A 61 -8.91 3.98 -8.67
C THR A 61 -8.69 3.89 -10.16
N GLY A 62 -7.49 3.52 -10.60
CA GLY A 62 -7.09 3.63 -12.00
C GLY A 62 -6.79 5.06 -12.44
N GLU A 63 -6.71 6.02 -11.51
CA GLU A 63 -6.59 7.45 -11.79
C GLU A 63 -5.20 8.02 -11.45
N VAL A 64 -4.26 7.24 -10.91
CA VAL A 64 -2.91 7.78 -10.62
C VAL A 64 -2.13 8.05 -11.89
N GLU A 65 -1.73 9.31 -12.05
CA GLU A 65 -0.92 9.76 -13.16
C GLU A 65 0.59 9.63 -12.88
N GLY A 66 1.38 9.49 -13.94
CA GLY A 66 2.85 9.50 -13.87
C GLY A 66 3.51 8.57 -14.89
N ASP A 67 4.80 8.82 -15.16
CA ASP A 67 5.58 8.03 -16.10
C ASP A 67 6.09 6.73 -15.46
N PHE A 68 5.35 5.64 -15.51
CA PHE A 68 5.79 4.36 -14.94
C PHE A 68 6.62 3.56 -15.95
N ASP A 69 7.68 2.92 -15.48
CA ASP A 69 8.50 2.01 -16.28
C ASP A 69 7.75 0.70 -16.58
N GLU A 70 6.85 0.30 -15.68
CA GLU A 70 5.97 -0.86 -15.83
C GLU A 70 4.58 -0.57 -15.26
N VAL A 71 3.54 -1.00 -15.98
CA VAL A 71 2.14 -0.97 -15.50
C VAL A 71 1.61 -2.40 -15.50
N ILE A 72 1.20 -2.85 -14.31
CA ILE A 72 0.60 -4.18 -14.10
C ILE A 72 -0.90 -3.98 -14.03
N GLU A 73 -1.57 -4.34 -15.12
CA GLU A 73 -3.03 -4.27 -15.25
C GLU A 73 -3.69 -5.49 -14.61
N VAL A 74 -4.12 -5.35 -13.36
CA VAL A 74 -4.88 -6.40 -12.67
C VAL A 74 -6.33 -6.34 -13.11
N ARG A 75 -6.78 -7.43 -13.75
CA ARG A 75 -8.14 -7.61 -14.26
C ARG A 75 -8.63 -9.01 -13.94
N ASP A 76 -9.95 -9.14 -13.74
CA ASP A 76 -10.57 -10.44 -13.52
C ASP A 76 -10.29 -11.36 -14.73
N GLY A 77 -9.67 -12.52 -14.48
CA GLY A 77 -9.34 -13.50 -15.51
C GLY A 77 -8.08 -13.22 -16.33
N ALA A 78 -7.31 -12.16 -16.02
CA ALA A 78 -6.03 -11.90 -16.68
C ALA A 78 -4.91 -12.82 -16.18
N SER A 79 -4.04 -13.21 -17.11
CA SER A 79 -2.84 -14.01 -16.85
C SER A 79 -1.67 -13.08 -16.53
N LEU A 80 -1.22 -13.07 -15.26
CA LEU A 80 -0.25 -12.09 -14.76
C LEU A 80 0.98 -12.71 -14.09
N GLY A 81 1.04 -14.03 -13.96
CA GLY A 81 2.16 -14.73 -13.34
C GLY A 81 2.35 -14.38 -11.86
N LEU A 82 1.33 -13.86 -11.17
CA LEU A 82 1.41 -13.48 -9.76
C LEU A 82 1.24 -14.68 -8.82
N ASP A 83 1.88 -15.79 -9.18
CA ASP A 83 1.95 -16.98 -8.34
C ASP A 83 3.07 -16.81 -7.31
N PRO A 84 2.79 -16.93 -5.99
CA PRO A 84 3.81 -16.75 -4.96
C PRO A 84 5.02 -17.68 -5.12
N ILE A 85 4.81 -18.93 -5.56
CA ILE A 85 5.87 -19.92 -5.73
C ILE A 85 6.70 -19.60 -6.98
N LYS A 86 6.07 -19.16 -8.07
CA LYS A 86 6.81 -18.69 -9.27
C LYS A 86 7.62 -17.43 -8.98
N LEU A 87 7.07 -16.46 -8.25
CA LEU A 87 7.76 -15.23 -7.88
C LEU A 87 8.97 -15.49 -6.97
N TYR A 88 8.86 -16.46 -6.05
CA TYR A 88 10.03 -16.95 -5.31
C TYR A 88 11.11 -17.49 -6.25
N LYS A 89 10.74 -18.33 -7.22
CA LYS A 89 11.70 -18.90 -8.19
C LYS A 89 12.34 -17.84 -9.08
N ALA A 90 11.62 -16.76 -9.38
CA ALA A 90 12.14 -15.58 -10.07
C ALA A 90 13.02 -14.68 -9.18
N GLY A 91 13.10 -14.96 -7.87
CA GLY A 91 14.03 -14.29 -6.95
C GLY A 91 13.44 -13.09 -6.20
N TYR A 92 12.13 -12.87 -6.25
CA TYR A 92 11.50 -11.69 -5.61
C TYR A 92 11.44 -11.78 -4.07
N PHE A 93 11.34 -13.00 -3.53
CA PHE A 93 11.37 -13.26 -2.10
C PHE A 93 11.78 -14.71 -1.82
N ASP A 94 12.01 -15.05 -0.56
CA ASP A 94 12.43 -16.38 -0.13
C ASP A 94 11.27 -17.40 -0.14
N PRO A 95 11.55 -18.72 -0.14
CA PRO A 95 10.50 -19.73 -0.27
C PRO A 95 9.57 -19.75 0.94
N TYR A 96 10.03 -19.29 2.12
CA TYR A 96 9.19 -19.20 3.30
C TYR A 96 8.12 -18.13 3.11
N THR A 97 8.50 -16.96 2.58
CA THR A 97 7.57 -15.89 2.22
C THR A 97 6.54 -16.38 1.20
N ALA A 98 6.95 -17.14 0.18
CA ALA A 98 6.04 -17.72 -0.80
C ALA A 98 4.95 -18.58 -0.16
N VAL A 99 5.33 -19.53 0.70
CA VAL A 99 4.36 -20.42 1.37
C VAL A 99 3.56 -19.70 2.44
N THR A 100 4.09 -18.65 3.08
CA THR A 100 3.33 -17.81 4.01
C THR A 100 2.26 -17.00 3.27
N ILE A 101 2.51 -16.56 2.04
CA ILE A 101 1.46 -15.97 1.20
C ILE A 101 0.39 -17.02 0.92
N VAL A 102 0.75 -18.22 0.44
CA VAL A 102 -0.23 -19.30 0.19
C VAL A 102 -1.02 -19.65 1.46
N GLN A 103 -0.34 -19.73 2.61
CA GLN A 103 -0.96 -19.93 3.92
C GLN A 103 -2.00 -18.84 4.23
N THR A 104 -1.64 -17.58 4.00
CA THR A 104 -2.50 -16.42 4.29
C THR A 104 -3.72 -16.39 3.37
N LEU A 105 -3.55 -16.76 2.09
CA LEU A 105 -4.61 -16.75 1.09
C LEU A 105 -5.60 -17.90 1.29
N TYR A 106 -5.12 -19.09 1.67
CA TYR A 106 -5.92 -20.32 1.69
C TYR A 106 -6.11 -20.93 3.08
N GLY A 107 -5.65 -20.27 4.15
CA GLY A 107 -5.92 -20.69 5.52
C GLY A 107 -5.20 -21.97 5.94
N LEU A 108 -4.00 -22.24 5.41
CA LEU A 108 -3.22 -23.41 5.81
C LEU A 108 -2.83 -23.30 7.30
N ASP A 109 -2.93 -24.42 8.02
CA ASP A 109 -2.31 -24.51 9.34
C ASP A 109 -0.78 -24.61 9.22
N ARG A 110 -0.08 -24.50 10.36
CA ARG A 110 1.38 -24.56 10.40
C ARG A 110 1.93 -25.87 9.83
N SER A 111 1.32 -27.00 10.14
CA SER A 111 1.80 -28.31 9.69
C SER A 111 1.66 -28.49 8.18
N LEU A 112 0.58 -27.99 7.59
CA LEU A 112 0.34 -28.01 6.14
C LEU A 112 1.26 -27.02 5.42
N THR A 113 1.50 -25.86 6.02
CA THR A 113 2.45 -24.86 5.51
C THR A 113 3.88 -25.42 5.49
N ASP A 114 4.32 -26.08 6.57
CA ASP A 114 5.64 -26.70 6.65
C ASP A 114 5.80 -27.84 5.61
N ARG A 115 4.74 -28.61 5.35
CA ARG A 115 4.74 -29.62 4.27
C ARG A 115 4.86 -28.99 2.88
N LEU A 116 4.05 -27.96 2.59
CA LEU A 116 4.13 -27.24 1.32
C LEU A 116 5.53 -26.63 1.13
N TYR A 117 6.10 -26.05 2.18
CA TYR A 117 7.47 -25.53 2.19
C TYR A 117 8.50 -26.57 1.76
N VAL A 118 8.48 -27.76 2.39
CA VAL A 118 9.38 -28.86 2.02
C VAL A 118 9.19 -29.26 0.56
N ASP A 119 7.95 -29.37 0.09
CA ASP A 119 7.66 -29.76 -1.28
C ASP A 119 8.09 -28.72 -2.32
N VAL A 120 8.01 -27.43 -1.99
CA VAL A 120 8.56 -26.32 -2.79
C VAL A 120 10.09 -26.38 -2.82
N LEU A 121 10.74 -26.58 -1.67
CA LEU A 121 12.19 -26.69 -1.58
C LEU A 121 12.76 -27.89 -2.35
N LEU A 122 12.05 -29.02 -2.31
CA LEU A 122 12.41 -30.23 -3.05
C LEU A 122 12.08 -30.12 -4.55
N GLY A 123 11.56 -28.97 -5.02
CA GLY A 123 11.21 -28.73 -6.42
C GLY A 123 10.02 -29.53 -6.92
N LYS A 124 9.29 -30.19 -6.02
CA LYS A 124 8.13 -31.01 -6.39
C LYS A 124 6.90 -30.16 -6.69
N VAL A 125 6.75 -28.99 -6.04
CA VAL A 125 5.76 -27.95 -6.41
C VAL A 125 6.48 -26.79 -7.07
N SER A 126 6.02 -26.35 -8.24
CA SER A 126 6.53 -25.15 -8.91
C SER A 126 5.56 -23.97 -8.95
N SER A 127 4.29 -24.20 -8.62
CA SER A 127 3.23 -23.19 -8.64
C SER A 127 2.06 -23.63 -7.75
N VAL A 128 1.19 -22.70 -7.34
CA VAL A 128 -0.04 -23.00 -6.60
C VAL A 128 -0.99 -23.89 -7.43
N PRO A 129 -1.22 -23.66 -8.74
CA PRO A 129 -1.96 -24.60 -9.59
C PRO A 129 -1.42 -26.04 -9.55
N GLU A 130 -0.10 -26.22 -9.46
CA GLU A 130 0.48 -27.54 -9.28
C GLU A 130 0.23 -28.09 -7.87
N ALA A 131 0.42 -27.26 -6.83
CA ALA A 131 0.16 -27.65 -5.45
C ALA A 131 -1.27 -28.20 -5.27
N VAL A 132 -2.25 -27.58 -5.92
CA VAL A 132 -3.65 -28.00 -5.95
C VAL A 132 -3.84 -29.40 -6.55
N LYS A 133 -3.01 -29.80 -7.52
CA LYS A 133 -3.14 -31.08 -8.26
C LYS A 133 -2.37 -32.25 -7.61
N ARG A 134 -1.64 -32.02 -6.52
CA ARG A 134 -0.74 -33.01 -5.90
C ARG A 134 -1.43 -34.10 -5.07
N ASN A 135 -2.73 -33.99 -4.81
CA ASN A 135 -3.48 -34.92 -3.94
C ASN A 135 -2.86 -35.03 -2.52
N GLU A 136 -2.29 -33.93 -2.03
CA GLU A 136 -1.76 -33.81 -0.68
C GLU A 136 -2.80 -33.15 0.25
N LYS A 137 -2.63 -33.28 1.57
CA LYS A 137 -3.60 -32.68 2.51
C LYS A 137 -3.68 -31.15 2.39
N TYR A 138 -2.57 -30.48 2.06
CA TYR A 138 -2.59 -29.04 1.77
C TYR A 138 -3.34 -28.72 0.47
N SER A 139 -3.37 -29.62 -0.51
CA SER A 139 -4.10 -29.45 -1.77
C SER A 139 -5.60 -29.36 -1.50
N GLU A 140 -6.12 -30.22 -0.62
CA GLU A 140 -7.53 -30.23 -0.21
C GLU A 140 -7.94 -28.89 0.40
N VAL A 141 -7.14 -28.32 1.31
CA VAL A 141 -7.44 -27.05 1.96
C VAL A 141 -7.37 -25.88 0.97
N ILE A 142 -6.37 -25.86 0.08
CA ILE A 142 -6.29 -24.84 -0.97
C ILE A 142 -7.55 -24.89 -1.85
N LEU A 143 -7.99 -26.09 -2.24
CA LEU A 143 -9.17 -26.30 -3.09
C LEU A 143 -10.48 -25.79 -2.50
N GLU A 144 -10.59 -25.62 -1.18
CA GLU A 144 -11.82 -25.09 -0.55
C GLU A 144 -12.12 -23.65 -0.97
N SER A 145 -11.07 -22.86 -1.26
CA SER A 145 -11.20 -21.44 -1.62
C SER A 145 -10.58 -21.07 -2.98
N TYR A 146 -9.83 -21.98 -3.60
CA TYR A 146 -9.18 -21.75 -4.88
C TYR A 146 -10.19 -21.61 -6.02
N THR A 147 -10.10 -20.52 -6.77
CA THR A 147 -11.05 -20.22 -7.85
C THR A 147 -10.37 -20.18 -9.23
N PRO A 148 -11.15 -20.21 -10.34
CA PRO A 148 -10.60 -19.96 -11.67
C PRO A 148 -9.94 -18.58 -11.83
N LEU A 149 -10.31 -17.58 -11.01
CA LEU A 149 -9.66 -16.27 -11.04
C LEU A 149 -8.23 -16.36 -10.47
N ASP A 150 -8.03 -17.17 -9.44
CA ASP A 150 -6.71 -17.46 -8.86
C ASP A 150 -5.83 -18.16 -9.89
N GLU A 151 -6.35 -19.22 -10.54
CA GLU A 151 -5.64 -19.95 -11.60
C GLU A 151 -5.22 -18.99 -12.73
N ALA A 152 -6.13 -18.11 -13.16
CA ALA A 152 -5.82 -17.11 -14.17
C ALA A 152 -4.69 -16.18 -13.69
N LEU A 153 -4.81 -15.60 -12.49
CA LEU A 153 -3.81 -14.69 -11.94
C LEU A 153 -2.41 -15.33 -11.85
N TYR A 154 -2.35 -16.60 -11.46
CA TYR A 154 -1.12 -17.38 -11.28
C TYR A 154 -0.53 -17.91 -12.59
N SER A 155 -1.33 -18.01 -13.64
CA SER A 155 -0.88 -18.40 -14.98
C SER A 155 -0.03 -17.29 -15.62
N GLY A 156 0.81 -17.65 -16.59
CA GLY A 156 1.71 -16.71 -17.26
C GLY A 156 3.08 -16.58 -16.60
N GLU A 157 3.87 -15.64 -17.14
CA GLU A 157 5.20 -15.29 -16.67
C GLU A 157 5.14 -14.16 -15.64
N PRO A 158 5.97 -14.19 -14.58
CA PRO A 158 6.04 -13.10 -13.63
C PRO A 158 6.39 -11.76 -14.30
N PRO A 159 5.79 -10.63 -13.85
CA PRO A 159 6.19 -9.29 -14.26
C PRO A 159 7.62 -8.98 -13.80
N LYS A 160 8.27 -7.98 -14.40
CA LYS A 160 9.68 -7.67 -14.09
C LYS A 160 9.85 -7.02 -12.73
N LEU A 161 8.90 -6.17 -12.33
CA LEU A 161 8.88 -5.42 -11.07
C LEU A 161 10.08 -4.47 -10.92
N GLU A 162 10.61 -3.98 -12.04
CA GLU A 162 11.77 -3.07 -12.11
C GLU A 162 11.33 -1.62 -12.29
N GLY A 163 12.17 -0.67 -11.87
CA GLY A 163 11.88 0.75 -12.06
C GLY A 163 10.57 1.17 -11.38
N SER A 164 10.00 2.29 -11.78
CA SER A 164 8.73 2.76 -11.23
C SER A 164 7.57 1.89 -11.71
N VAL A 165 6.84 1.27 -10.79
CA VAL A 165 5.76 0.33 -11.09
C VAL A 165 4.41 0.90 -10.64
N ARG A 166 3.42 0.85 -11.52
CA ARG A 166 2.01 1.05 -11.16
C ARG A 166 1.28 -0.29 -11.23
N VAL A 167 0.72 -0.71 -10.11
CA VAL A 167 -0.21 -1.84 -10.02
C VAL A 167 -1.61 -1.26 -10.14
N ASN A 168 -2.18 -1.33 -11.33
CA ASN A 168 -3.52 -0.83 -11.60
C ASN A 168 -4.55 -1.89 -11.21
N LEU A 169 -5.37 -1.56 -10.22
CA LEU A 169 -6.44 -2.39 -9.66
C LEU A 169 -7.83 -1.81 -9.98
N GLY A 170 -7.92 -0.65 -10.65
CA GLY A 170 -9.17 0.08 -10.89
C GLY A 170 -10.19 -0.66 -11.74
N GLU A 171 -9.75 -1.65 -12.53
CA GLU A 171 -10.62 -2.51 -13.34
C GLU A 171 -10.89 -3.88 -12.70
N THR A 172 -10.33 -4.17 -11.52
CA THR A 172 -10.55 -5.43 -10.80
C THR A 172 -11.86 -5.36 -10.00
N ARG A 173 -12.85 -6.20 -10.33
CA ARG A 173 -14.14 -6.21 -9.61
C ARG A 173 -14.12 -7.16 -8.41
N SER A 174 -13.22 -8.14 -8.39
CA SER A 174 -13.05 -9.07 -7.28
C SER A 174 -12.16 -8.48 -6.18
N ILE A 175 -12.75 -8.14 -5.03
CA ILE A 175 -12.00 -7.65 -3.86
C ILE A 175 -11.00 -8.70 -3.33
N THR A 176 -11.31 -9.98 -3.50
CA THR A 176 -10.39 -11.08 -3.17
C THR A 176 -9.17 -11.05 -4.08
N LEU A 177 -9.37 -10.83 -5.39
CA LEU A 177 -8.27 -10.73 -6.35
C LEU A 177 -7.37 -9.51 -6.08
N VAL A 178 -7.99 -8.38 -5.73
CA VAL A 178 -7.26 -7.19 -5.24
C VAL A 178 -6.38 -7.55 -4.04
N GLY A 179 -6.92 -8.26 -3.06
CA GLY A 179 -6.18 -8.71 -1.87
C GLY A 179 -5.02 -9.65 -2.21
N ILE A 180 -5.23 -10.63 -3.10
CA ILE A 180 -4.20 -11.58 -3.54
C ILE A 180 -3.06 -10.85 -4.27
N ALA A 181 -3.41 -10.02 -5.25
CA ALA A 181 -2.42 -9.25 -6.01
C ALA A 181 -1.66 -8.28 -5.11
N PHE A 182 -2.37 -7.58 -4.21
CA PHE A 182 -1.76 -6.65 -3.27
C PHE A 182 -0.78 -7.34 -2.34
N LEU A 183 -1.16 -8.44 -1.67
CA LEU A 183 -0.27 -9.18 -0.78
C LEU A 183 0.98 -9.71 -1.51
N THR A 184 0.77 -10.32 -2.67
CA THR A 184 1.84 -10.95 -3.44
C THR A 184 2.87 -9.92 -3.92
N LEU A 185 2.40 -8.80 -4.48
CA LEU A 185 3.28 -7.73 -4.96
C LEU A 185 3.86 -6.89 -3.81
N ALA A 186 3.12 -6.69 -2.72
CA ALA A 186 3.64 -6.02 -1.52
C ALA A 186 4.85 -6.79 -0.94
N ALA A 187 4.79 -8.13 -0.94
CA ALA A 187 5.92 -8.96 -0.54
C ALA A 187 7.12 -8.80 -1.49
N ALA A 188 6.89 -8.77 -2.81
CA ALA A 188 7.95 -8.54 -3.79
C ALA A 188 8.62 -7.16 -3.65
N PHE A 189 7.86 -6.14 -3.23
CA PHE A 189 8.39 -4.79 -3.01
C PHE A 189 8.83 -4.50 -1.57
N GLU A 190 8.69 -5.45 -0.64
CA GLU A 190 8.92 -5.22 0.80
C GLU A 190 10.32 -4.67 1.08
N LYS A 191 11.34 -5.19 0.40
CA LYS A 191 12.75 -4.83 0.65
C LYS A 191 13.23 -3.65 -0.18
N ARG A 192 12.37 -3.08 -1.03
CA ARG A 192 12.73 -2.02 -1.97
C ARG A 192 13.05 -0.70 -1.26
N ARG A 193 14.14 -0.07 -1.65
CA ARG A 193 14.67 1.18 -1.08
C ARG A 193 14.73 2.26 -2.16
N GLU A 194 14.96 3.51 -1.74
CA GLU A 194 14.98 4.68 -2.64
C GLU A 194 13.69 4.74 -3.47
N THR A 195 12.58 4.47 -2.76
CA THR A 195 11.27 4.27 -3.36
C THR A 195 10.21 4.98 -2.53
N VAL A 196 9.32 5.69 -3.22
CA VAL A 196 8.04 6.14 -2.68
C VAL A 196 6.99 5.09 -3.00
N VAL A 197 6.28 4.62 -1.98
CA VAL A 197 5.17 3.67 -2.10
C VAL A 197 3.87 4.44 -1.93
N GLY A 198 3.02 4.44 -2.95
CA GLY A 198 1.68 5.00 -2.89
C GLY A 198 0.64 3.89 -2.73
N LEU A 199 -0.16 3.95 -1.67
CA LEU A 199 -1.32 3.07 -1.46
C LEU A 199 -2.58 3.91 -1.65
N VAL A 200 -3.23 3.77 -2.79
CA VAL A 200 -4.47 4.48 -3.11
C VAL A 200 -5.65 3.68 -2.57
N ASP A 201 -6.50 4.36 -1.82
CA ASP A 201 -7.57 3.76 -1.02
C ASP A 201 -7.07 2.64 -0.12
N GLY A 202 -6.26 3.02 0.87
CA GLY A 202 -5.75 2.10 1.89
C GLY A 202 -6.85 1.30 2.59
N ALA A 203 -8.09 1.80 2.63
CA ALA A 203 -9.21 1.09 3.23
C ALA A 203 -9.66 -0.09 2.37
N VAL A 204 -9.79 0.11 1.06
CA VAL A 204 -10.07 -0.97 0.10
C VAL A 204 -8.91 -1.97 0.06
N LEU A 205 -7.67 -1.49 -0.02
CA LEU A 205 -6.48 -2.34 -0.03
C LEU A 205 -6.37 -3.18 1.25
N GLY A 206 -6.72 -2.62 2.41
CA GLY A 206 -6.66 -3.31 3.70
C GLY A 206 -7.90 -4.14 4.06
N TYR A 207 -8.94 -4.16 3.22
CA TYR A 207 -10.25 -4.71 3.60
C TYR A 207 -10.26 -6.22 3.80
N THR A 208 -9.49 -6.96 2.99
CA THR A 208 -9.43 -8.43 3.06
C THR A 208 -8.34 -8.91 4.02
N THR A 209 -8.39 -10.18 4.44
CA THR A 209 -7.31 -10.81 5.23
C THR A 209 -5.95 -10.66 4.54
N ALA A 210 -5.90 -10.92 3.22
CA ALA A 210 -4.69 -10.80 2.42
C ALA A 210 -4.19 -9.34 2.38
N GLY A 211 -5.10 -8.40 2.14
CA GLY A 211 -4.79 -6.98 2.10
C GLY A 211 -4.31 -6.41 3.43
N SER A 212 -4.97 -6.78 4.53
CA SER A 212 -4.56 -6.43 5.89
C SER A 212 -3.17 -6.99 6.24
N ALA A 213 -2.86 -8.21 5.78
CA ALA A 213 -1.52 -8.79 5.93
C ALA A 213 -0.45 -8.08 5.07
N ALA A 214 -0.84 -7.51 3.93
CA ALA A 214 0.03 -6.77 3.02
C ALA A 214 0.42 -5.39 3.57
N MET A 215 -0.53 -4.68 4.21
CA MET A 215 -0.34 -3.30 4.70
C MET A 215 0.94 -3.12 5.53
N PRO A 216 1.26 -3.96 6.52
CA PRO A 216 2.50 -3.84 7.30
C PRO A 216 3.79 -4.00 6.47
N LEU A 217 3.79 -4.77 5.38
CA LEU A 217 4.99 -5.00 4.55
C LEU A 217 5.50 -3.67 3.95
N LEU A 218 4.56 -2.79 3.59
CA LEU A 218 4.86 -1.52 2.94
C LEU A 218 4.84 -0.32 3.90
N THR A 219 4.12 -0.40 5.01
CA THR A 219 3.97 0.73 5.97
C THR A 219 4.93 0.68 7.14
N ARG A 220 5.61 -0.46 7.38
CA ARG A 220 6.70 -0.52 8.36
C ARG A 220 7.85 0.41 7.96
N PRO A 221 8.46 1.13 8.92
CA PRO A 221 9.58 2.02 8.61
C PRO A 221 10.77 1.25 8.00
N LEU A 222 11.19 1.67 6.79
CA LEU A 222 12.38 1.16 6.13
C LEU A 222 13.25 2.33 5.66
N LYS A 223 14.57 2.22 5.86
CA LYS A 223 15.52 3.26 5.47
C LYS A 223 15.41 3.53 3.96
N ARG A 224 15.29 4.81 3.58
CA ARG A 224 15.12 5.28 2.18
C ARG A 224 13.82 4.80 1.51
N ARG A 225 12.84 4.26 2.22
CA ARG A 225 11.47 4.12 1.73
C ARG A 225 10.61 5.23 2.32
N VAL A 226 9.63 5.69 1.56
CA VAL A 226 8.56 6.57 2.05
C VAL A 226 7.25 5.95 1.61
N THR A 227 6.26 5.87 2.49
CA THR A 227 4.97 5.29 2.17
C THR A 227 3.89 6.34 2.37
N VAL A 228 3.01 6.51 1.39
CA VAL A 228 1.85 7.39 1.47
C VAL A 228 0.62 6.49 1.41
N VAL A 229 -0.17 6.51 2.47
CA VAL A 229 -1.44 5.78 2.53
C VAL A 229 -2.55 6.78 2.36
N ALA A 230 -3.12 6.83 1.16
CA ALA A 230 -4.21 7.73 0.81
C ALA A 230 -5.54 6.98 0.93
N SER A 231 -6.55 7.57 1.54
CA SER A 231 -7.85 6.92 1.69
C SER A 231 -8.99 7.93 1.79
N GLN A 232 -10.12 7.61 1.16
CA GLN A 232 -11.38 8.30 1.40
C GLN A 232 -12.03 7.86 2.71
N TYR A 233 -11.84 6.61 3.08
CA TYR A 233 -12.40 6.04 4.30
C TYR A 233 -11.40 6.08 5.44
N VAL A 234 -11.82 6.61 6.58
CA VAL A 234 -11.02 6.68 7.79
C VAL A 234 -11.31 5.46 8.64
N LEU A 235 -10.55 4.38 8.44
CA LEU A 235 -10.63 3.18 9.25
C LEU A 235 -9.64 3.26 10.43
N ASP A 236 -10.03 2.71 11.58
CA ASP A 236 -9.15 2.62 12.76
C ASP A 236 -7.84 1.90 12.45
N SER A 237 -7.88 0.86 11.60
CA SER A 237 -6.68 0.13 11.15
C SER A 237 -5.67 1.04 10.45
N LEU A 238 -6.14 2.02 9.67
CA LEU A 238 -5.29 3.00 9.00
C LEU A 238 -4.78 4.07 9.96
N LEU A 239 -5.65 4.58 10.85
CA LEU A 239 -5.28 5.57 11.85
C LEU A 239 -4.19 5.05 12.79
N ASN A 240 -4.20 3.76 13.11
CA ASN A 240 -3.23 3.08 13.95
C ASN A 240 -1.86 2.84 13.28
N ILE A 241 -1.73 3.08 11.97
CA ILE A 241 -0.42 3.05 11.30
C ILE A 241 0.43 4.21 11.84
N ALA A 242 1.67 3.91 12.24
CA ALA A 242 2.59 4.90 12.79
C ALA A 242 3.00 5.94 11.73
N GLY A 243 2.95 7.21 12.12
CA GLY A 243 3.34 8.35 11.28
C GLY A 243 2.31 9.48 11.30
N PRO A 244 2.60 10.60 10.64
CA PRO A 244 1.74 11.77 10.61
C PRO A 244 0.47 11.53 9.79
N THR A 245 -0.52 12.37 10.05
CA THR A 245 -1.80 12.39 9.35
C THR A 245 -1.96 13.72 8.64
N LEU A 246 -2.12 13.69 7.32
CA LEU A 246 -2.58 14.83 6.54
C LEU A 246 -4.08 14.68 6.32
N LEU A 247 -4.84 15.59 6.91
CA LEU A 247 -6.28 15.72 6.69
C LEU A 247 -6.53 16.75 5.59
N LEU A 248 -7.17 16.32 4.51
CA LEU A 248 -7.66 17.13 3.41
C LEU A 248 -9.15 17.42 3.61
N TYR A 249 -9.78 18.06 2.63
CA TYR A 249 -11.23 18.26 2.63
C TYR A 249 -11.98 16.94 2.86
N HIS A 250 -12.84 16.91 3.88
CA HIS A 250 -13.63 15.74 4.27
C HIS A 250 -14.92 16.17 5.00
N ASP A 251 -15.85 15.25 5.23
CA ASP A 251 -17.03 15.44 6.07
C ASP A 251 -16.63 15.85 7.51
N PRO A 252 -17.34 16.82 8.12
CA PRO A 252 -17.01 17.31 9.46
C PRO A 252 -16.90 16.21 10.53
N ASP A 253 -17.78 15.20 10.47
CA ASP A 253 -17.80 14.10 11.43
C ASP A 253 -16.52 13.24 11.31
N VAL A 254 -16.10 12.97 10.07
CA VAL A 254 -14.86 12.23 9.80
C VAL A 254 -13.64 13.05 10.17
N GLN A 255 -13.63 14.35 9.89
CA GLN A 255 -12.56 15.25 10.35
C GLN A 255 -12.44 15.22 11.88
N SER A 256 -13.57 15.27 12.60
CA SER A 256 -13.58 15.19 14.06
C SER A 256 -12.99 13.88 14.55
N LEU A 257 -13.38 12.75 13.95
CA LEU A 257 -12.81 11.43 14.26
C LEU A 257 -11.28 11.41 14.06
N VAL A 258 -10.78 11.95 12.94
CA VAL A 258 -9.34 12.02 12.67
C VAL A 258 -8.63 12.86 13.73
N TYR A 259 -9.18 14.01 14.11
CA TYR A 259 -8.62 14.86 15.16
C TYR A 259 -8.58 14.14 16.51
N GLU A 260 -9.66 13.46 16.88
CA GLU A 260 -9.78 12.73 18.14
C GLU A 260 -8.79 11.58 18.22
N THR A 261 -8.75 10.72 17.21
CA THR A 261 -7.83 9.58 17.18
C THR A 261 -6.37 10.01 17.07
N SER A 262 -6.10 11.17 16.47
CA SER A 262 -4.75 11.75 16.44
C SER A 262 -4.36 12.45 17.75
N GLY A 263 -5.26 12.55 18.73
CA GLY A 263 -5.00 13.16 20.03
C GLY A 263 -5.01 14.69 20.02
N VAL A 264 -5.63 15.32 19.01
CA VAL A 264 -5.72 16.77 18.94
C VAL A 264 -6.74 17.27 19.97
N PRO A 265 -6.35 18.16 20.91
CA PRO A 265 -7.27 18.64 21.94
C PRO A 265 -8.46 19.38 21.33
N PRO A 266 -9.65 19.35 21.96
CA PRO A 266 -10.77 20.19 21.56
C PRO A 266 -10.38 21.68 21.63
N GLY A 267 -10.87 22.48 20.68
CA GLY A 267 -10.66 23.92 20.66
C GLY A 267 -10.20 24.45 19.29
N PRO A 268 -9.55 25.62 19.25
CA PRO A 268 -9.27 26.35 18.01
C PRO A 268 -8.27 25.67 17.07
N THR A 269 -7.60 24.61 17.53
CA THR A 269 -6.71 23.74 16.75
C THR A 269 -7.48 22.79 15.83
N ARG A 270 -8.72 22.40 16.19
CA ARG A 270 -9.60 21.59 15.34
C ARG A 270 -10.32 22.48 14.33
N LYS A 271 -9.60 22.93 13.31
CA LYS A 271 -10.19 23.74 12.22
C LYS A 271 -10.81 22.86 11.16
N PHE A 272 -11.94 23.32 10.62
CA PHE A 272 -12.52 22.71 9.43
C PHE A 272 -11.57 22.87 8.23
N VAL A 273 -11.31 21.76 7.54
CA VAL A 273 -10.48 21.73 6.34
C VAL A 273 -11.37 21.86 5.09
N GLY A 274 -11.19 22.94 4.34
CA GLY A 274 -11.91 23.19 3.08
C GLY A 274 -11.22 22.63 1.84
N LYS A 275 -11.89 22.67 0.68
CA LYS A 275 -11.44 22.11 -0.62
C LYS A 275 -10.04 22.51 -1.11
N LYS A 276 -9.45 23.59 -0.61
CA LYS A 276 -8.10 24.05 -1.02
C LYS A 276 -7.12 24.11 0.14
N ALA A 277 -7.49 23.51 1.27
CA ALA A 277 -6.70 23.53 2.49
C ALA A 277 -6.37 22.11 2.92
N GLY A 278 -5.38 22.00 3.79
CA GLY A 278 -5.07 20.78 4.50
C GLY A 278 -4.57 21.09 5.91
N THR A 279 -4.60 20.04 6.74
CA THR A 279 -4.06 20.06 8.09
C THR A 279 -3.11 18.88 8.26
N LEU A 280 -1.83 19.16 8.51
CA LEU A 280 -0.86 18.15 8.89
C LEU A 280 -0.84 18.03 10.41
N ILE A 281 -1.09 16.82 10.91
CA ILE A 281 -1.03 16.46 12.31
C ILE A 281 0.20 15.58 12.51
N THR A 282 1.15 16.05 13.32
CA THR A 282 2.34 15.28 13.72
C THR A 282 2.28 15.01 15.21
N ARG A 283 2.56 13.76 15.61
CA ARG A 283 2.55 13.35 17.01
C ARG A 283 3.96 12.94 17.44
N SER A 284 4.41 13.52 18.54
CA SER A 284 5.54 13.04 19.32
C SER A 284 5.03 12.39 20.63
N PRO A 285 5.88 11.72 21.41
CA PRO A 285 5.50 11.25 22.74
C PRO A 285 5.04 12.38 23.68
N GLU A 286 5.49 13.63 23.45
CA GLU A 286 5.31 14.76 24.36
C GLU A 286 4.31 15.80 23.84
N SER A 287 4.06 15.85 22.52
CA SER A 287 3.25 16.89 21.88
C SER A 287 2.47 16.37 20.66
N VAL A 288 1.42 17.10 20.32
CA VAL A 288 0.73 17.01 19.03
C VAL A 288 0.79 18.38 18.38
N ASP A 289 1.44 18.44 17.22
CA ASP A 289 1.52 19.68 16.43
C ASP A 289 0.51 19.60 15.29
N VAL A 290 -0.23 20.70 15.11
CA VAL A 290 -1.28 20.84 14.10
C VAL A 290 -0.93 22.03 13.23
N LEU A 291 -0.58 21.75 11.97
CA LEU A 291 -0.13 22.73 11.00
C LEU A 291 -1.17 22.85 9.89
N HIS A 292 -1.62 24.07 9.61
CA HIS A 292 -2.63 24.33 8.59
C HIS A 292 -1.99 25.08 7.41
N GLY A 293 -2.51 24.86 6.21
CA GLY A 293 -2.09 25.59 5.01
C GLY A 293 -2.96 25.30 3.80
N GLY A 294 -2.65 25.95 2.69
CA GLY A 294 -3.23 25.66 1.38
C GLY A 294 -2.66 24.38 0.78
N LEU A 295 -3.39 23.74 -0.13
CA LEU A 295 -2.83 22.63 -0.90
C LEU A 295 -1.84 23.16 -1.96
N PRO A 296 -0.72 22.47 -2.21
CA PRO A 296 0.21 22.82 -3.26
C PRO A 296 -0.49 22.94 -4.62
N GLU A 297 -0.04 23.87 -5.47
CA GLU A 297 -0.63 24.08 -6.80
C GLU A 297 -0.72 22.79 -7.64
N GLY A 298 0.26 21.89 -7.51
CA GLY A 298 0.26 20.59 -8.20
C GLY A 298 -0.83 19.62 -7.75
N VAL A 299 -1.50 19.87 -6.62
CA VAL A 299 -2.66 19.11 -6.13
C VAL A 299 -3.98 19.71 -6.60
N LEU A 300 -4.00 21.02 -6.88
CA LEU A 300 -5.20 21.77 -7.26
C LEU A 300 -5.48 21.77 -8.77
N ARG A 301 -4.48 21.41 -9.58
CA ARG A 301 -4.60 21.22 -11.02
C ARG A 301 -5.20 19.86 -11.33
#